data_AF-A0A662VIL0-F1
#
_entry.id   AF-A0A662VIL0-F1
#
_cell.length_a   1.000
_cell.length_b   1.000
_cell.length_c   1.000
_cell.angle_alpha   90.00
_cell.angle_beta   90.00
_cell.angle_gamma   90.00
#
_symmetry.space_group_name_H-M   'P 1'
#
loop_
_entity.id
_entity.type
_entity.pdbx_description
1 polymer ?
#
loop_
_entity_poly.entity_id
_entity_poly.type
_entity_poly.pdbx_seq_one_letter_code
_entity_poly.pdbx_strand_id
1 'polypeptide(L)' 'GFGHPKLSFTHKTDIVIRKSKYICGRTLLISANKAASDLNREFVDLLKDKKTEILVIIEI' A
#
# COMPACT_ATOMS: atom_id res chain seq x y z
N GLY A 1 -2.51 6.84 -6.67
CA GLY A 1 -1.24 7.45 -7.14
C GLY A 1 -0.89 6.82 -8.46
N PHE A 2 0.38 6.54 -8.77
CA PHE A 2 0.77 6.20 -10.14
C PHE A 2 1.59 4.92 -10.24
N GLY A 3 1.38 4.18 -11.33
CA GLY A 3 2.29 3.13 -11.78
C GLY A 3 3.62 3.69 -12.28
N HIS A 4 4.59 2.81 -12.52
CA HIS A 4 5.88 3.18 -13.13
C HIS A 4 6.42 2.01 -13.95
N PRO A 5 7.05 2.23 -15.13
CA PRO A 5 7.59 1.15 -15.97
C PRO A 5 8.68 0.27 -15.32
N LYS A 6 9.16 0.63 -14.12
CA LYS A 6 10.22 -0.09 -13.38
C LYS A 6 9.66 -0.94 -12.23
N LEU A 7 8.34 -0.97 -12.03
CA LEU A 7 7.73 -1.83 -11.02
C LEU A 7 7.88 -3.28 -11.45
N SER A 8 8.41 -4.12 -10.55
CA SER A 8 8.78 -5.50 -10.89
C SER A 8 7.90 -6.57 -10.26
N PHE A 9 7.10 -6.23 -9.22
CA PHE A 9 6.15 -7.13 -8.55
C PHE A 9 6.74 -8.50 -8.15
N THR A 10 8.01 -8.53 -7.74
CA THR A 10 8.74 -9.77 -7.48
C THR A 10 8.56 -10.33 -6.07
N HIS A 11 7.98 -9.56 -5.14
CA HIS A 11 7.73 -10.04 -3.79
C HIS A 11 6.49 -10.92 -3.72
N LYS A 12 6.59 -12.07 -3.06
CA LYS A 12 5.52 -13.10 -3.06
C LYS A 12 4.38 -12.83 -2.09
N THR A 13 4.64 -12.04 -1.04
CA THR A 13 3.72 -11.90 0.10
C THR A 13 3.37 -10.45 0.45
N ASP A 14 4.11 -9.47 -0.08
CA ASP A 14 4.03 -8.11 0.42
C ASP A 14 3.67 -7.15 -0.70
N ILE A 15 2.81 -6.20 -0.35
CA ILE A 15 2.40 -5.09 -1.22
C ILE A 15 2.72 -3.79 -0.48
N VAL A 16 3.38 -2.85 -1.15
CA VAL A 16 3.73 -1.54 -0.58
C VAL A 16 3.29 -0.42 -1.51
N ILE A 17 2.51 0.51 -0.96
CA ILE A 17 2.12 1.78 -1.59
C ILE A 17 2.99 2.89 -0.97
N ARG A 18 3.63 3.72 -1.80
CA ARG A 18 4.61 4.73 -1.35
C ARG A 18 4.20 6.13 -1.75
N LYS A 19 4.43 7.11 -0.86
CA LYS A 19 4.41 8.54 -1.21
C LYS A 19 5.66 8.94 -2.00
N SER A 20 6.81 8.31 -1.72
CA SER A 20 8.05 8.56 -2.47
C SER A 20 8.05 7.86 -3.84
N LYS A 21 9.06 8.20 -4.65
CA LYS A 21 9.33 7.56 -5.96
C LYS A 21 10.24 6.33 -5.87
N TYR A 22 10.58 5.87 -4.65
CA TYR A 22 11.45 4.70 -4.48
C TYR A 22 10.75 3.41 -4.92
N ILE A 23 11.45 2.55 -5.65
CA ILE A 23 10.93 1.30 -6.19
C ILE A 23 11.75 0.13 -5.66
N CYS A 24 11.07 -0.92 -5.23
CA CYS A 24 11.62 -2.22 -4.91
C CYS A 24 10.60 -3.29 -5.30
N GLY A 25 10.96 -4.59 -5.20
CA GLY A 25 10.10 -5.69 -5.62
C GLY A 25 8.71 -5.78 -4.95
N ARG A 26 8.50 -5.06 -3.84
CA ARG A 26 7.24 -4.95 -3.10
C ARG A 26 6.35 -3.79 -3.55
N THR A 27 6.90 -2.83 -4.29
CA THR A 27 6.20 -1.59 -4.59
C THR A 27 5.11 -1.85 -5.62
N LEU A 28 3.85 -1.59 -5.26
CA LEU A 28 2.70 -1.65 -6.16
C LEU A 28 2.44 -0.29 -6.82
N LEU A 29 2.61 0.79 -6.05
CA LEU A 29 2.27 2.15 -6.47
C LEU A 29 3.21 3.17 -5.82
N ILE A 30 3.61 4.18 -6.59
CA ILE A 30 4.43 5.32 -6.12
C ILE A 30 3.62 6.62 -6.15
N SER A 31 4.16 7.67 -5.52
CA SER A 31 3.53 9.00 -5.49
C SER A 31 2.08 8.95 -5.00
N ALA A 32 1.80 8.15 -3.97
CA ALA A 32 0.51 8.13 -3.29
C ALA A 32 0.26 9.46 -2.55
N ASN A 33 -1.01 9.85 -2.44
CA ASN A 33 -1.42 11.02 -1.67
C ASN A 33 -1.39 10.76 -0.15
N LYS A 34 -1.53 9.50 0.27
CA LYS A 34 -1.55 9.07 1.68
C LYS A 34 -0.50 8.01 1.98
N ALA A 35 0.00 8.02 3.22
CA ALA A 35 0.76 6.93 3.85
C ALA A 35 -0.04 6.35 5.03
N ALA A 36 0.51 5.31 5.68
CA ALA A 36 -0.09 4.72 6.88
C ALA A 36 -0.33 5.76 8.00
N SER A 37 0.53 6.78 8.11
CA SER A 37 0.35 7.89 9.06
C SER A 37 -0.90 8.71 8.80
N ASP A 38 -1.40 8.74 7.56
CA ASP A 38 -2.51 9.59 7.10
C ASP A 38 -3.87 8.86 7.16
N LEU A 39 -3.89 7.61 7.63
CA LEU A 39 -5.12 6.83 7.81
C LEU A 39 -5.86 7.26 9.09
N ASN A 40 -7.20 7.17 9.07
CA ASN A 40 -8.03 7.46 10.23
C ASN A 40 -7.59 6.56 11.41
N ARG A 41 -7.45 7.15 12.61
CA ARG A 41 -7.04 6.42 13.82
C ARG A 41 -8.04 5.35 14.23
N GLU A 42 -9.33 5.59 14.08
CA GLU A 42 -10.36 4.58 14.33
C GLU A 42 -10.19 3.38 13.40
N PHE A 43 -9.92 3.62 12.11
CA PHE A 43 -9.62 2.55 11.15
C PHE A 43 -8.37 1.76 11.57
N VAL A 44 -7.29 2.45 11.93
CA VAL A 44 -6.04 1.80 12.40
C VAL A 44 -6.27 0.99 13.67
N ASP A 45 -7.11 1.47 14.59
CA ASP A 45 -7.44 0.76 15.82
C ASP A 45 -8.22 -0.53 15.55
N LEU A 46 -9.15 -0.54 14.57
CA LEU A 46 -9.83 -1.77 14.13
C LEU A 46 -8.88 -2.81 13.55
N LEU A 47 -7.82 -2.37 12.84
CA LEU A 47 -6.82 -3.26 12.26
C LEU A 47 -5.92 -3.95 13.29
N LYS A 48 -5.94 -3.52 14.56
CA LYS A 48 -5.14 -4.16 15.63
C LYS A 48 -5.69 -5.54 16.02
N ASP A 49 -6.97 -5.82 15.75
CA ASP A 49 -7.53 -7.15 15.92
C ASP A 49 -7.05 -8.08 14.78
N LYS A 50 -6.45 -9.21 15.15
CA LYS A 50 -5.96 -10.22 14.20
C LYS A 50 -7.05 -10.91 13.39
N LYS A 51 -8.32 -10.79 13.81
CA LYS A 51 -9.47 -11.31 13.10
C LYS A 51 -10.02 -10.32 12.06
N THR A 52 -9.56 -9.07 12.07
CA THR A 52 -10.00 -8.07 11.10
C THR A 52 -9.40 -8.36 9.73
N GLU A 53 -10.26 -8.51 8.74
CA GLU A 53 -9.86 -8.65 7.34
C GLU A 53 -9.93 -7.30 6.62
N ILE A 54 -9.00 -7.06 5.70
CA ILE A 54 -8.96 -5.86 4.87
C ILE A 54 -9.23 -6.26 3.43
N LEU A 55 -10.28 -5.67 2.84
CA LEU A 55 -10.48 -5.70 1.40
C LEU A 55 -9.77 -4.51 0.76
N VAL A 56 -8.85 -4.78 -0.17
CA VAL A 56 -8.16 -3.76 -0.96
C VAL A 56 -8.65 -3.88 -2.40
N ILE A 57 -9.29 -2.83 -2.91
CA ILE A 57 -9.75 -2.73 -4.30
C ILE A 57 -8.79 -1.82 -5.06
N ILE A 58 -8.32 -2.29 -6.22
CA ILE A 58 -7.41 -1.54 -7.10
C ILE A 58 -8.11 -1.37 -8.43
N GLU A 59 -8.24 -0.12 -8.87
CA GLU A 59 -8.88 0.27 -10.12
C GLU A 59 -7.87 1.05 -10.99
N ILE A 60 -8.05 0.98 -12.31
CA ILE A 60 -7.18 1.60 -13.33
C ILE A 60 -7.87 2.83 -13.92
#